data_AF-A0A955TCG7-F1
#
_entry.id   AF-A0A955TCG7-F1
#
_cell.length_a   1.000
_cell.length_b   1.000
_cell.length_c   1.000
_cell.angle_alpha   90.00
_cell.angle_beta   90.00
_cell.angle_gamma   90.00
#
_symmetry.space_group_name_H-M   'P 1'
#
loop_
_entity.id
_entity.type
_entity.pdbx_description
1 polymer ?
#
loop_
_entity_poly.entity_id
_entity_poly.type
_entity_poly.pdbx_seq_one_letter_code
_entity_poly.pdbx_strand_id
1 'polypeptide(L)'
;MKSTRLFLLGLLVGWIQGSLEKTWSFGGPAPDLLLLFLIWLGLNGHTGVGLWVAFLGGILQDSVAGIDLVGLHSIGRVFVAYLPEWGRLALVPDHRFAGFLLVLGATLLQAMIVISIRQTLTPGDIWGLGVLYNWGFSIILNGGVWLLLAFTL
;
A
#
# COMPACT_ATOMS: atom_id res chain seq x y z
N MET A 1 9.72 13.83 -13.80
CA MET A 1 8.54 14.70 -13.52
C MET A 1 8.86 15.63 -12.37
N LYS A 2 8.23 16.82 -12.25
CA LYS A 2 8.43 17.69 -11.08
C LYS A 2 7.85 17.02 -9.81
N SER A 3 8.53 17.10 -8.67
CA SER A 3 8.12 16.48 -7.40
C SER A 3 6.69 16.82 -6.99
N THR A 4 6.24 18.06 -7.25
CA THR A 4 4.86 18.50 -7.01
C THR A 4 3.82 17.69 -7.79
N ARG A 5 4.11 17.29 -9.03
CA ARG A 5 3.18 16.49 -9.84
C ARG A 5 3.04 15.07 -9.28
N LEU A 6 4.16 14.47 -8.89
CA LEU A 6 4.18 13.13 -8.27
C LEU A 6 3.42 13.12 -6.94
N PHE A 7 3.58 14.18 -6.15
CA PHE A 7 2.84 14.36 -4.90
C PHE A 7 1.31 14.44 -5.15
N LEU A 8 0.87 15.30 -6.08
CA LEU A 8 -0.55 15.43 -6.41
C LEU A 8 -1.14 14.13 -6.98
N LEU A 9 -0.38 13.43 -7.83
CA LEU A 9 -0.79 12.11 -8.32
C LEU A 9 -0.92 11.11 -7.18
N GLY A 10 -0.02 11.12 -6.21
CA GLY A 10 -0.11 10.27 -5.03
C GLY A 10 -1.36 10.51 -4.20
N LEU A 11 -1.73 11.79 -4.00
CA LEU A 11 -2.99 12.14 -3.33
C LEU A 11 -4.21 11.68 -4.14
N LEU A 12 -4.18 11.86 -5.46
CA LEU A 12 -5.24 11.36 -6.33
C LEU A 12 -5.38 9.84 -6.23
N VAL A 13 -4.27 9.10 -6.23
CA VAL A 13 -4.26 7.65 -6.07
C VAL A 13 -4.84 7.26 -4.70
N GLY A 14 -4.50 7.97 -3.62
CA GLY A 14 -5.09 7.74 -2.30
C GLY A 14 -6.60 7.98 -2.26
N TRP A 15 -7.08 9.03 -2.93
CA TRP A 15 -8.52 9.31 -3.06
C TRP A 15 -9.24 8.22 -3.87
N ILE A 16 -8.65 7.77 -4.98
CA ILE A 16 -9.18 6.66 -5.79
C ILE A 16 -9.21 5.38 -4.95
N GLN A 17 -8.16 5.09 -4.19
CA GLN A 17 -8.08 3.92 -3.33
C GLN A 17 -9.21 3.90 -2.30
N GLY A 18 -9.43 5.00 -1.57
CA GLY A 18 -10.52 5.06 -0.59
C GLY A 18 -11.91 4.93 -1.24
N SER A 19 -12.08 5.50 -2.44
CA SER A 19 -13.32 5.36 -3.21
C SER A 19 -13.55 3.92 -3.69
N LEU A 20 -12.47 3.25 -4.10
CA LEU A 20 -12.47 1.86 -4.54
C LEU A 20 -12.84 0.94 -3.38
N GLU A 21 -12.21 1.10 -2.21
CA GLU A 21 -12.51 0.32 -1.01
C GLU A 21 -13.98 0.42 -0.58
N LYS A 22 -14.58 1.60 -0.75
CA LYS A 22 -16.01 1.82 -0.46
C LYS A 22 -16.97 1.15 -1.44
N THR A 23 -16.57 1.00 -2.70
CA THR A 23 -17.45 0.54 -3.80
C THR A 23 -17.16 -0.88 -4.27
N TRP A 24 -16.03 -1.45 -3.85
CA TRP A 24 -15.59 -2.78 -4.25
C TRP A 24 -16.47 -3.87 -3.65
N SER A 25 -17.04 -4.72 -4.51
CA SER A 25 -17.95 -5.80 -4.13
C SER A 25 -17.49 -7.18 -4.58
N PHE A 26 -16.32 -7.28 -5.23
CA PHE A 26 -15.79 -8.54 -5.76
C PHE A 26 -15.10 -9.38 -4.68
N GLY A 27 -15.88 -10.03 -3.82
CA GLY A 27 -15.51 -11.26 -3.08
C GLY A 27 -14.22 -11.25 -2.24
N GLY A 28 -13.66 -10.08 -1.94
CA GLY A 28 -12.34 -9.89 -1.32
C GLY A 28 -11.93 -8.43 -1.34
N PRO A 29 -10.76 -8.09 -0.76
CA PRO A 29 -10.25 -6.72 -0.71
C PRO A 29 -9.91 -6.19 -2.11
N ALA A 30 -10.11 -4.89 -2.29
CA ALA A 30 -9.66 -4.16 -3.48
C ALA A 30 -8.12 -4.18 -3.58
N PRO A 31 -7.54 -4.09 -4.79
CA PRO A 31 -6.10 -3.95 -4.94
C PRO A 31 -5.62 -2.64 -4.28
N ASP A 32 -4.48 -2.67 -3.62
CA ASP A 32 -3.92 -1.50 -2.93
C ASP A 32 -3.10 -0.64 -3.89
N LEU A 33 -3.80 0.22 -4.64
CA LEU A 33 -3.21 1.08 -5.66
C LEU A 33 -2.19 2.06 -5.05
N LEU A 34 -2.49 2.57 -3.86
CA LEU A 34 -1.60 3.51 -3.18
C LEU A 34 -0.31 2.80 -2.71
N LEU A 35 -0.37 1.56 -2.22
CA LEU A 35 0.82 0.78 -1.87
C LEU A 35 1.69 0.52 -3.10
N LEU A 36 1.09 0.10 -4.22
CA LEU A 36 1.81 -0.13 -5.47
C LEU A 36 2.49 1.14 -5.98
N PHE A 37 1.80 2.28 -5.89
CA PHE A 37 2.34 3.57 -6.28
C PHE A 37 3.52 4.01 -5.38
N LEU A 38 3.44 3.78 -4.08
CA LEU A 38 4.52 4.08 -3.14
C LEU A 38 5.78 3.26 -3.43
N ILE A 39 5.60 1.98 -3.75
CA ILE A 39 6.72 1.10 -4.13
C ILE A 39 7.37 1.58 -5.43
N TRP A 40 6.55 1.92 -6.42
CA TRP A 40 7.05 2.50 -7.66
C TRP A 40 7.82 3.81 -7.42
N LEU A 41 7.33 4.71 -6.56
CA LEU A 41 8.04 5.95 -6.21
C LEU A 41 9.40 5.66 -5.56
N GLY A 42 9.45 4.74 -4.60
CA GLY A 42 10.69 4.40 -3.91
C GLY A 42 11.74 3.77 -4.84
N LEU A 43 11.32 2.85 -5.73
CA LEU A 43 12.20 2.25 -6.73
C LEU A 43 12.77 3.28 -7.71
N ASN A 44 11.99 4.31 -8.06
CA ASN A 44 12.42 5.41 -8.94
C ASN A 44 13.18 6.53 -8.20
N GLY A 45 13.58 6.31 -6.93
CA GLY A 45 14.38 7.26 -6.17
C GLY A 45 13.61 8.49 -5.67
N HIS A 46 12.28 8.41 -5.60
CA HIS A 46 11.40 9.47 -5.14
C HIS A 46 10.90 9.26 -3.70
N THR A 47 11.69 8.63 -2.82
CA THR A 47 11.26 8.27 -1.46
C THR A 47 10.78 9.46 -0.65
N GLY A 48 11.45 10.62 -0.75
CA GLY A 48 11.01 11.84 -0.03
C GLY A 48 9.58 12.24 -0.37
N VAL A 49 9.19 12.17 -1.65
CA VAL A 49 7.79 12.41 -2.07
C VAL A 49 6.90 11.25 -1.62
N GLY A 50 7.39 10.01 -1.74
CA GLY A 50 6.70 8.79 -1.31
C GLY A 50 6.28 8.84 0.16
N LEU A 51 7.12 9.31 1.07
CA LEU A 51 6.80 9.43 2.50
C LEU A 51 5.64 10.40 2.76
N TRP A 52 5.64 11.56 2.11
CA TRP A 52 4.54 12.53 2.23
C TRP A 52 3.25 12.01 1.62
N VAL A 53 3.34 11.35 0.46
CA VAL A 53 2.19 10.69 -0.19
C VAL A 53 1.66 9.55 0.68
N ALA A 54 2.53 8.77 1.32
CA ALA A 54 2.13 7.68 2.19
C ALA A 54 1.36 8.17 3.41
N PHE A 55 1.88 9.21 4.05
CA PHE A 55 1.27 9.80 5.22
C PHE A 55 -0.09 10.44 4.89
N LEU A 56 -0.11 11.42 3.98
CA LEU A 56 -1.31 12.18 3.65
C LEU A 56 -2.29 11.37 2.80
N GLY A 57 -1.79 10.58 1.86
CA GLY A 57 -2.62 9.68 1.05
C GLY A 57 -3.27 8.59 1.88
N GLY A 58 -2.61 8.08 2.93
CA GLY A 58 -3.22 7.16 3.90
C GLY A 58 -4.35 7.80 4.69
N ILE A 59 -4.17 9.05 5.17
CA ILE A 59 -5.22 9.78 5.91
C ILE A 59 -6.42 10.01 4.98
N LEU A 60 -6.13 10.43 3.76
CA LEU A 60 -7.14 10.71 2.75
C LEU A 60 -7.92 9.46 2.37
N GLN A 61 -7.22 8.34 2.16
CA GLN A 61 -7.85 7.06 1.90
C GLN A 61 -8.80 6.67 3.04
N ASP A 62 -8.32 6.68 4.28
CA ASP A 62 -9.14 6.29 5.44
C ASP A 62 -10.39 7.16 5.56
N SER A 63 -10.23 8.46 5.33
CA SER A 63 -11.32 9.43 5.36
C SER A 63 -12.37 9.17 4.26
N VAL A 64 -11.93 8.81 3.05
CA VAL A 64 -12.83 8.56 1.91
C VAL A 64 -13.52 7.20 2.01
N ALA A 65 -12.78 6.17 2.46
CA ALA A 65 -13.30 4.83 2.72
C ALA A 65 -14.31 4.80 3.88
N GLY A 66 -14.28 5.80 4.76
CA GLY A 66 -15.15 5.87 5.93
C GLY A 66 -14.69 4.91 7.03
N ILE A 67 -13.38 4.74 7.18
CA ILE A 67 -12.79 3.90 8.22
C ILE A 67 -12.88 4.62 9.56
N ASP A 68 -13.35 3.93 10.60
CA ASP A 68 -13.57 4.51 11.94
C ASP A 68 -12.31 5.13 12.54
N LEU A 69 -11.14 4.53 12.30
CA LEU A 69 -9.84 5.01 12.76
C LEU A 69 -9.05 5.65 11.62
N VAL A 70 -9.26 6.96 11.42
CA VAL A 70 -8.55 7.73 10.40
C VAL A 70 -7.05 7.81 10.72
N GLY A 71 -6.21 7.48 9.74
CA GLY A 71 -4.75 7.50 9.87
C GLY A 71 -4.13 6.15 10.23
N LEU A 72 -4.96 5.11 10.40
CA LEU A 72 -4.50 3.74 10.62
C LEU A 72 -3.60 3.27 9.47
N HIS A 73 -4.01 3.53 8.23
CA HIS A 73 -3.22 3.09 7.08
C HIS A 73 -1.99 3.96 6.85
N SER A 74 -2.00 5.23 7.25
CA SER A 74 -0.87 6.15 7.09
C SER A 74 0.40 5.64 7.77
N ILE A 75 0.28 5.11 8.98
CA ILE A 75 1.43 4.63 9.74
C ILE A 75 2.12 3.50 8.98
N GLY A 76 1.37 2.47 8.59
CA GLY A 76 1.92 1.37 7.80
C GLY A 76 2.50 1.84 6.47
N ARG A 77 1.80 2.76 5.78
CA ARG A 77 2.19 3.24 4.45
C ARG A 77 3.52 3.98 4.50
N VAL A 78 3.83 4.68 5.58
CA VAL A 78 5.13 5.36 5.74
C VAL A 78 6.27 4.34 5.78
N PHE A 79 6.11 3.24 6.51
CA PHE A 79 7.10 2.15 6.51
C PHE A 79 7.21 1.48 5.14
N VAL A 80 6.08 1.24 4.48
CA VAL A 80 6.02 0.70 3.12
C VAL A 80 6.73 1.61 2.12
N ALA A 81 6.58 2.94 2.22
CA ALA A 81 7.23 3.88 1.32
C ALA A 81 8.75 3.93 1.49
N TYR A 82 9.25 3.57 2.68
CA TYR A 82 10.68 3.51 2.98
C TYR A 82 11.33 2.18 2.53
N LEU A 83 10.58 1.10 2.50
CA LEU A 83 11.06 -0.26 2.15
C LEU A 83 11.78 -0.35 0.78
N PRO A 84 11.28 0.25 -0.32
CA PRO A 84 11.93 0.19 -1.61
C PRO A 84 13.24 0.98 -1.67
N GLU A 85 13.49 1.94 -0.76
CA GLU A 85 14.77 2.63 -0.72
C GLU A 85 15.89 1.67 -0.32
N TRP A 86 15.63 0.82 0.67
CA TRP A 86 16.53 -0.28 1.04
C TRP A 86 16.65 -1.29 -0.09
N GLY A 87 15.53 -1.63 -0.72
CA GLY A 87 15.52 -2.50 -1.90
C GLY A 87 16.39 -1.96 -3.04
N ARG A 88 16.33 -0.66 -3.33
CA ARG A 88 17.16 -0.01 -4.36
C ARG A 88 18.65 -0.02 -4.01
N LEU A 89 18.98 0.05 -2.72
CA LEU A 89 20.37 0.04 -2.24
C LEU A 89 20.96 -1.38 -2.19
N ALA A 90 20.12 -2.41 -1.94
CA ALA A 90 20.55 -3.79 -1.73
C ALA A 90 20.28 -4.73 -2.92
N LEU A 91 19.28 -4.43 -3.75
CA LEU A 91 18.84 -5.25 -4.89
C LEU A 91 19.04 -4.44 -6.19
N VAL A 92 19.47 -5.12 -7.24
CA VAL A 92 19.68 -4.50 -8.55
C VAL A 92 18.34 -3.96 -9.08
N PRO A 93 18.22 -2.63 -9.34
CA PRO A 93 16.95 -1.97 -9.65
C PRO A 93 16.24 -2.48 -10.91
N ASP A 94 16.93 -3.21 -11.79
CA ASP A 94 16.37 -3.72 -13.05
C ASP A 94 15.57 -5.01 -12.93
N HIS A 95 15.58 -5.68 -11.77
CA HIS A 95 14.80 -6.91 -11.62
C HIS A 95 13.34 -6.58 -11.27
N ARG A 96 12.46 -6.67 -12.27
CA ARG A 96 10.98 -6.67 -12.10
C ARG A 96 10.51 -7.59 -10.96
N PHE A 97 11.24 -8.68 -10.75
CA PHE A 97 11.06 -9.62 -9.66
C PHE A 97 11.36 -9.03 -8.27
N ALA A 98 12.36 -8.14 -8.14
CA ALA A 98 12.62 -7.42 -6.89
C ALA A 98 11.45 -6.51 -6.52
N GLY A 99 10.85 -5.82 -7.51
CA GLY A 99 9.61 -5.07 -7.30
C GLY A 99 8.46 -5.95 -6.81
N PHE A 100 8.29 -7.14 -7.40
CA PHE A 100 7.28 -8.10 -6.96
C PHE A 100 7.51 -8.54 -5.50
N LEU A 101 8.74 -8.91 -5.14
CA LEU A 101 9.08 -9.27 -3.75
C LEU A 101 8.84 -8.11 -2.77
N LEU A 102 9.15 -6.88 -3.17
CA LEU A 102 8.86 -5.69 -2.38
C LEU A 102 7.36 -5.48 -2.19
N VAL A 103 6.53 -5.75 -3.20
CA VAL A 103 5.06 -5.68 -3.09
C VAL A 103 4.53 -6.72 -2.11
N LEU A 104 5.03 -7.96 -2.17
CA LEU A 104 4.64 -8.99 -1.21
C LEU A 104 5.05 -8.59 0.22
N GLY A 105 6.30 -8.17 0.40
CA GLY A 105 6.84 -7.76 1.70
C GLY A 105 6.13 -6.53 2.26
N ALA A 106 5.85 -5.52 1.43
CA ALA A 106 5.11 -4.34 1.81
C ALA A 106 3.67 -4.65 2.18
N THR A 107 2.98 -5.51 1.40
CA THR A 107 1.60 -5.90 1.70
C THR A 107 1.53 -6.62 3.04
N LEU A 108 2.46 -7.53 3.32
CA LEU A 108 2.57 -8.21 4.60
C LEU A 108 2.87 -7.23 5.75
N LEU A 109 3.85 -6.34 5.57
CA LEU A 109 4.25 -5.36 6.57
C LEU A 109 3.09 -4.41 6.93
N GLN A 110 2.41 -3.88 5.92
CA GLN A 110 1.22 -3.04 6.09
C GLN A 110 0.17 -3.78 6.91
N ALA A 111 -0.14 -5.02 6.52
CA ALA A 111 -1.16 -5.82 7.17
C ALA A 111 -0.82 -6.09 8.64
N MET A 112 0.45 -6.46 8.94
CA MET A 112 0.93 -6.66 10.31
C MET A 112 0.80 -5.40 11.17
N ILE A 113 1.16 -4.23 10.64
CA ILE A 113 1.05 -2.96 11.37
C ILE A 113 -0.42 -2.64 11.66
N VAL A 114 -1.28 -2.70 10.64
CA VAL A 114 -2.72 -2.40 10.77
C VAL A 114 -3.37 -3.32 11.81
N ILE A 115 -3.08 -4.62 11.77
CA ILE A 115 -3.60 -5.58 12.74
C ILE A 115 -3.06 -5.30 14.15
N SER A 116 -1.77 -5.00 14.28
CA SER A 116 -1.18 -4.78 15.60
C SER A 116 -1.81 -3.57 16.28
N ILE A 117 -2.03 -2.49 15.52
CA ILE A 117 -2.70 -1.29 16.02
C ILE A 117 -4.17 -1.61 16.35
N ARG A 118 -4.89 -2.28 15.45
CA ARG A 118 -6.31 -2.62 15.68
C ARG A 118 -6.49 -3.54 16.88
N GLN A 119 -5.63 -4.54 17.07
CA GLN A 119 -5.70 -5.42 18.26
C GLN A 119 -5.43 -4.67 19.55
N THR A 120 -4.56 -3.66 19.50
CA THR A 120 -4.22 -2.84 20.68
C THR A 120 -5.39 -1.95 21.08
N LEU A 121 -6.12 -1.41 20.09
CA LEU A 121 -7.22 -0.47 20.32
C LEU A 121 -8.57 -1.17 20.52
N THR A 122 -8.82 -2.29 19.84
CA THR A 122 -10.04 -3.12 19.92
C THR A 122 -9.68 -4.60 20.04
N PRO A 123 -9.31 -5.07 21.25
CA PRO A 123 -8.85 -6.44 21.46
C PRO A 123 -9.92 -7.49 21.12
N GLY A 124 -9.54 -8.50 20.35
CA GLY A 124 -10.39 -9.66 20.04
C GLY A 124 -11.08 -9.62 18.67
N ASP A 125 -10.96 -8.51 17.94
CA ASP A 125 -11.70 -8.25 16.69
C ASP A 125 -11.04 -8.83 15.42
N ILE A 126 -9.85 -9.44 15.54
CA ILE A 126 -8.98 -9.81 14.39
C ILE A 126 -8.68 -11.30 14.24
N TRP A 127 -9.20 -12.16 15.12
CA TRP A 127 -9.02 -13.60 15.02
C TRP A 127 -10.18 -14.23 14.26
N GLY A 128 -9.96 -14.58 12.98
CA GLY A 128 -10.96 -15.25 12.16
C GLY A 128 -10.44 -15.66 10.77
N LEU A 129 -10.98 -16.75 10.22
CA LEU A 129 -10.63 -17.26 8.88
C LEU A 129 -10.83 -16.20 7.77
N GLY A 130 -11.81 -15.31 7.93
CA GLY A 130 -12.05 -14.21 7.00
C GLY A 130 -10.91 -13.20 6.92
N VAL A 131 -10.23 -12.92 8.05
CA VAL A 131 -9.09 -12.00 8.08
C VAL A 131 -7.89 -12.62 7.34
N LEU A 132 -7.61 -13.89 7.61
CA LEU A 132 -6.55 -14.64 6.92
C LEU A 132 -6.81 -14.79 5.41
N TYR A 133 -8.07 -15.04 5.03
CA TYR A 133 -8.48 -15.10 3.63
C TYR A 133 -8.24 -13.76 2.92
N ASN A 134 -8.68 -12.65 3.53
CA ASN A 134 -8.48 -11.31 2.98
C ASN A 134 -6.99 -11.00 2.79
N TRP A 135 -6.14 -11.41 3.74
CA TRP A 135 -4.70 -11.22 3.65
C TRP A 135 -4.05 -11.98 2.52
N GLY A 136 -4.33 -13.28 2.44
CA GLY A 136 -3.83 -14.12 1.33
C GLY A 136 -4.28 -13.56 -0.01
N PHE A 137 -5.53 -13.13 -0.10
CA PHE A 137 -6.07 -12.52 -1.32
C PHE A 137 -5.38 -11.20 -1.67
N SER A 138 -5.18 -10.28 -0.71
CA SER A 138 -4.47 -9.01 -0.95
C SER A 138 -3.05 -9.22 -1.47
N ILE A 139 -2.33 -10.19 -0.92
CA ILE A 139 -0.95 -10.51 -1.34
C ILE A 139 -0.93 -10.97 -2.80
N ILE A 140 -1.81 -11.92 -3.14
CA ILE A 140 -1.92 -12.45 -4.50
C ILE A 140 -2.34 -11.34 -5.47
N LEU A 141 -3.34 -10.55 -5.10
CA LEU A 141 -3.90 -9.50 -5.95
C LEU A 141 -2.89 -8.38 -6.20
N ASN A 142 -2.26 -7.84 -5.14
CA ASN A 142 -1.26 -6.79 -5.28
C ASN A 142 -0.04 -7.28 -6.08
N GLY A 143 0.44 -8.48 -5.79
CA GLY A 143 1.53 -9.10 -6.55
C GLY A 143 1.17 -9.30 -8.02
N GLY A 144 -0.05 -9.77 -8.30
CA GLY A 144 -0.56 -9.94 -9.66
C GLY A 144 -0.67 -8.62 -10.43
N VAL A 145 -1.24 -7.58 -9.81
CA VAL A 145 -1.33 -6.24 -10.41
C VAL A 145 0.06 -5.67 -10.67
N TRP A 146 1.02 -5.85 -9.75
CA TRP A 146 2.39 -5.42 -9.97
C TRP A 146 3.01 -6.09 -11.20
N LEU A 147 2.88 -7.42 -11.32
CA LEU A 147 3.41 -8.14 -12.47
C LEU A 147 2.79 -7.63 -13.77
N LEU A 148 1.46 -7.46 -13.80
CA LEU A 148 0.77 -6.90 -14.98
C LEU A 148 1.36 -5.53 -15.36
N LEU A 149 1.48 -4.60 -14.41
CA LEU A 149 2.04 -3.27 -14.66
C LEU A 149 3.51 -3.34 -15.12
N ALA A 150 4.32 -4.19 -14.48
CA ALA A 150 5.75 -4.34 -14.77
C ALA A 150 6.04 -5.00 -16.13
N PHE A 151 5.08 -5.74 -16.72
CA PHE A 151 5.21 -6.33 -18.05
C PHE A 151 4.60 -5.46 -19.17
N THR A 152 3.77 -4.47 -18.83
CA THR A 152 3.15 -3.54 -19.78
C THR A 152 3.89 -2.21 -19.95
N LEU A 153 4.85 -1.91 -19.07
CA LEU A 153 5.71 -0.71 -19.06
C LEU A 153 7.16 -1.07 -19.40
#